data_AF-A0A7J4G3E3-F1
#
_entry.id   AF-A0A7J4G3E3-F1
#
_cell.length_a   1.000
_cell.length_b   1.000
_cell.length_c   1.000
_cell.angle_alpha   90.00
_cell.angle_beta   90.00
_cell.angle_gamma   90.00
#
_symmetry.space_group_name_H-M   'P 1'
#
loop_
_entity.id
_entity.type
_entity.pdbx_description
1 polymer ?
#
loop_
_entity_poly.entity_id
_entity_poly.type
_entity_poly.pdbx_seq_one_letter_code
_entity_poly.pdbx_strand_id
1 'polypeptide(L)'
;MVPTPYDLAALTLIISLIAGIIPLQRKFTNFIDLQRTTGIASGILIASALLIVIPEGFHIAGQEIGVGITTGGAVLAGFLFMLILEGTGIGHAVHEEHHDHTHSHGHEHVHHPESPIMAIIGLTIHAATDGLVIGAAASSASNGVTMLVLIAVLSHKFPTSLSVGAFSLHERGDRKLAFRDVLIFSLATPLMIIIAFTMMQDIEVFILGLMMLFSGGTFLYVATVDVLPDVHNPETGRSALVNVLLGATIMYGIILAAGDIGLH
;
A
#
# COMPACT_ATOMS: atom_id res chain seq x y z
N MET A 1 -19.75 18.33 -12.61
CA MET A 1 -19.53 17.39 -13.73
C MET A 1 -18.91 16.15 -13.12
N VAL A 2 -19.44 14.97 -13.39
CA VAL A 2 -18.87 13.72 -12.85
C VAL A 2 -17.54 13.49 -13.58
N PRO A 3 -16.43 13.23 -12.87
CA PRO A 3 -15.16 12.95 -13.52
C PRO A 3 -15.29 11.74 -14.43
N THR A 4 -14.74 11.82 -15.64
CA THR A 4 -14.67 10.64 -16.52
C THR A 4 -13.69 9.62 -15.95
N PRO A 5 -13.77 8.33 -16.30
CA PRO A 5 -12.77 7.34 -15.87
C PRO A 5 -11.34 7.73 -16.28
N TYR A 6 -11.19 8.50 -17.37
CA TYR A 6 -9.91 9.06 -17.80
C TYR A 6 -9.39 10.16 -16.87
N ASP A 7 -10.29 11.01 -16.34
CA ASP A 7 -9.92 12.03 -15.35
C ASP A 7 -9.48 11.38 -14.04
N LEU A 8 -10.18 10.32 -13.60
CA LEU A 8 -9.84 9.55 -12.40
C LEU A 8 -8.48 8.84 -12.57
N ALA A 9 -8.26 8.21 -13.72
CA ALA A 9 -7.00 7.58 -14.07
C ALA A 9 -5.84 8.59 -14.11
N ALA A 10 -6.03 9.74 -14.77
CA ALA A 10 -5.01 10.79 -14.84
C ALA A 10 -4.68 11.35 -13.46
N LEU A 11 -5.70 11.65 -12.65
CA LEU A 11 -5.53 12.20 -11.30
C LEU A 11 -4.74 11.25 -10.39
N THR A 12 -5.14 9.98 -10.33
CA THR A 12 -4.47 8.97 -9.49
C THR A 12 -3.03 8.71 -9.95
N LEU A 13 -2.78 8.67 -11.25
CA LEU A 13 -1.44 8.53 -11.82
C LEU A 13 -0.54 9.72 -11.46
N ILE A 14 -1.01 10.95 -11.66
CA ILE A 14 -0.25 12.17 -11.40
C ILE A 14 0.12 12.26 -9.93
N ILE A 15 -0.86 12.07 -9.04
CA ILE A 15 -0.62 12.10 -7.58
C ILE A 15 0.41 11.05 -7.20
N SER A 16 0.23 9.81 -7.67
CA SER A 16 1.11 8.71 -7.31
C SER A 16 2.53 8.92 -7.81
N LEU A 17 2.69 9.34 -9.06
CA LEU A 17 4.00 9.54 -9.66
C LEU A 17 4.77 10.69 -9.01
N ILE A 18 4.10 11.83 -8.77
CA ILE A 18 4.71 12.98 -8.09
C ILE A 18 5.17 12.58 -6.69
N ALA A 19 4.27 11.98 -5.90
CA ALA A 19 4.56 11.57 -4.53
C ALA A 19 5.69 10.55 -4.47
N GLY A 20 5.63 9.52 -5.33
CA GLY A 20 6.60 8.44 -5.34
C GLY A 20 7.99 8.85 -5.80
N ILE A 21 8.15 9.94 -6.56
CA ILE A 21 9.46 10.44 -6.99
C ILE A 21 10.16 11.27 -5.89
N ILE A 22 9.42 11.84 -4.93
CA ILE A 22 9.99 12.72 -3.89
C ILE A 22 11.14 12.04 -3.11
N PRO A 23 11.00 10.81 -2.61
CA PRO A 23 12.08 10.13 -1.89
C PRO A 23 13.31 9.81 -2.74
N LEU A 24 13.20 9.79 -4.07
CA LEU A 24 14.31 9.48 -4.99
C LEU A 24 15.27 10.66 -5.19
N GLN A 25 14.91 11.84 -4.68
CA GLN A 25 15.74 13.03 -4.75
C GLN A 25 17.02 12.87 -3.92
N ARG A 26 18.11 13.50 -4.38
CA ARG A 26 19.45 13.38 -3.76
C ARG A 26 19.51 13.70 -2.26
N LYS A 27 18.57 14.48 -1.74
CA LYS A 27 18.51 14.86 -0.32
C LYS A 27 18.26 13.67 0.61
N PHE A 28 17.63 12.60 0.12
CA PHE A 28 17.17 11.47 0.95
C PHE A 28 18.07 10.24 0.86
N THR A 29 19.21 10.29 0.16
CA THR A 29 19.97 9.07 -0.18
C THR A 29 20.99 8.61 0.85
N ASN A 30 21.05 9.22 2.03
CA ASN A 30 21.91 8.71 3.12
C ASN A 30 21.22 7.56 3.83
N PHE A 31 21.98 6.57 4.32
CA PHE A 31 21.43 5.39 5.00
C PHE A 31 20.52 5.73 6.20
N ILE A 32 20.97 6.65 7.07
CA ILE A 32 20.20 7.10 8.24
C ILE A 32 18.90 7.81 7.83
N ASP A 33 18.93 8.59 6.75
CA ASP A 33 17.75 9.28 6.25
C ASP A 33 16.75 8.27 5.67
N LEU A 34 17.25 7.23 4.97
CA LEU A 34 16.40 6.18 4.41
C LEU A 34 15.70 5.36 5.50
N GLN A 35 16.43 4.86 6.51
CA GLN A 35 15.85 4.11 7.63
C GLN A 35 14.79 4.92 8.38
N ARG A 36 14.99 6.25 8.50
CA ARG A 36 13.97 7.13 9.07
C ARG A 36 12.75 7.26 8.16
N THR A 37 12.96 7.46 6.86
CA THR A 37 11.86 7.58 5.91
C THR A 37 11.06 6.30 5.76
N THR A 38 11.68 5.11 5.78
CA THR A 38 10.99 3.82 5.74
C THR A 38 10.18 3.58 7.01
N GLY A 39 10.73 3.87 8.20
CA GLY A 39 9.94 3.78 9.44
C GLY A 39 8.72 4.70 9.45
N ILE A 40 8.85 5.94 8.97
CA ILE A 40 7.71 6.88 8.82
C ILE A 40 6.72 6.35 7.79
N ALA A 41 7.22 5.85 6.65
CA ALA A 41 6.42 5.26 5.59
C ALA A 41 5.57 4.09 6.12
N SER A 42 6.16 3.16 6.89
CA SER A 42 5.39 2.06 7.45
C SER A 42 4.30 2.51 8.41
N GLY A 43 4.59 3.52 9.25
CA GLY A 43 3.58 4.14 10.12
C GLY A 43 2.40 4.70 9.34
N ILE A 44 2.69 5.37 8.21
CA ILE A 44 1.68 5.84 7.27
C ILE A 44 0.87 4.68 6.68
N LEU A 45 1.51 3.58 6.28
CA LEU A 45 0.82 2.41 5.72
C LEU A 45 -0.11 1.74 6.75
N ILE A 46 0.38 1.50 7.97
CA ILE A 46 -0.42 0.92 9.07
C ILE A 46 -1.65 1.79 9.35
N ALA A 47 -1.45 3.11 9.48
CA ALA A 47 -2.54 4.04 9.71
C ALA A 47 -3.51 4.13 8.52
N SER A 48 -3.00 4.09 7.28
CA SER A 48 -3.86 4.08 6.08
C SER A 48 -4.75 2.84 6.05
N ALA A 49 -4.19 1.66 6.33
CA ALA A 49 -4.95 0.41 6.38
C ALA A 49 -6.03 0.44 7.47
N LEU A 50 -5.65 0.81 8.71
CA LEU A 50 -6.53 0.72 9.88
C LEU A 50 -7.52 1.88 10.04
N LEU A 51 -7.19 3.08 9.56
CA LEU A 51 -8.00 4.28 9.75
C LEU A 51 -8.80 4.69 8.52
N ILE A 52 -8.46 4.18 7.32
CA ILE A 52 -9.17 4.52 6.08
C ILE A 52 -9.67 3.26 5.39
N VAL A 53 -8.77 2.42 4.88
CA VAL A 53 -9.15 1.37 3.91
C VAL A 53 -10.09 0.34 4.54
N ILE A 54 -9.75 -0.17 5.73
CA ILE A 54 -10.56 -1.17 6.43
C ILE A 54 -11.90 -0.57 6.89
N PRO A 55 -11.93 0.54 7.65
CA PRO A 55 -13.19 1.16 8.07
C PRO A 55 -14.12 1.49 6.90
N GLU A 56 -13.58 2.04 5.82
CA GLU A 56 -14.37 2.40 4.64
C GLU A 56 -14.88 1.16 3.89
N GLY A 57 -14.07 0.10 3.83
CA GLY A 57 -14.50 -1.17 3.26
C GLY A 57 -15.69 -1.77 4.02
N PHE A 58 -15.71 -1.66 5.36
CA PHE A 58 -16.86 -2.03 6.17
C PHE A 58 -18.07 -1.12 5.94
N HIS A 59 -17.85 0.18 5.74
CA HIS A 59 -18.92 1.14 5.47
C HIS A 59 -19.61 0.84 4.12
N ILE A 60 -18.82 0.62 3.07
CA ILE A 60 -19.30 0.30 1.71
C ILE A 60 -19.95 -1.09 1.67
N ALA A 61 -19.38 -2.09 2.34
CA ALA A 61 -19.99 -3.42 2.41
C ALA A 61 -21.38 -3.42 3.09
N GLY A 62 -21.71 -2.37 3.84
CA GLY A 62 -22.99 -2.25 4.52
C GLY A 62 -23.04 -2.99 5.85
N GLN A 63 -23.85 -2.46 6.79
CA GLN A 63 -24.01 -2.99 8.13
C GLN A 63 -25.24 -3.90 8.23
N GLU A 64 -25.23 -5.03 7.53
CA GLU A 64 -26.23 -6.08 7.80
C GLU A 64 -25.78 -6.99 8.95
N ILE A 65 -26.72 -7.30 9.85
CA ILE A 65 -26.50 -8.20 10.98
C ILE A 65 -26.16 -9.60 10.44
N GLY A 66 -24.97 -10.11 10.77
CA GLY A 66 -24.48 -11.43 10.33
C GLY A 66 -23.38 -11.39 9.26
N VAL A 67 -23.12 -10.23 8.66
CA VAL A 67 -22.10 -10.06 7.60
C VAL A 67 -20.67 -9.92 8.15
N GLY A 68 -20.49 -9.72 9.45
CA GLY A 68 -19.19 -9.48 10.09
C GLY A 68 -18.12 -10.56 9.86
N ILE A 69 -18.51 -11.83 9.74
CA ILE A 69 -17.57 -12.92 9.42
C ILE A 69 -17.11 -12.81 7.97
N THR A 70 -17.98 -12.44 7.04
CA THR A 70 -17.63 -12.30 5.62
C THR A 70 -16.72 -11.10 5.40
N THR A 71 -17.05 -9.94 5.99
CA THR A 71 -16.26 -8.72 5.86
C THR A 71 -14.93 -8.81 6.61
N GLY A 72 -14.92 -9.32 7.85
CA GLY A 72 -13.68 -9.62 8.55
C GLY A 72 -12.86 -10.72 7.86
N GLY A 73 -13.54 -11.70 7.27
CA GLY A 73 -12.95 -12.76 6.46
C GLY A 73 -12.27 -12.22 5.19
N ALA A 74 -12.79 -11.16 4.57
CA ALA A 74 -12.13 -10.50 3.45
C ALA A 74 -10.81 -9.84 3.86
N VAL A 75 -10.77 -9.15 5.01
CA VAL A 75 -9.52 -8.61 5.57
C VAL A 75 -8.51 -9.73 5.84
N LEU A 76 -8.95 -10.80 6.50
CA LEU A 76 -8.11 -11.96 6.77
C LEU A 76 -7.60 -12.61 5.47
N ALA A 77 -8.46 -12.73 4.45
CA ALA A 77 -8.09 -13.30 3.17
C ALA A 77 -6.98 -12.48 2.48
N GLY A 78 -7.06 -11.15 2.53
CA GLY A 78 -6.01 -10.27 2.01
C GLY A 78 -4.68 -10.44 2.75
N PHE A 79 -4.74 -10.50 4.08
CA PHE A 79 -3.55 -10.71 4.90
C PHE A 79 -2.91 -12.08 4.63
N LEU A 80 -3.71 -13.16 4.63
CA LEU A 80 -3.24 -14.52 4.36
C LEU A 80 -2.74 -14.69 2.92
N PHE A 81 -3.36 -14.02 1.95
CA PHE A 81 -2.90 -14.03 0.57
C PHE A 81 -1.46 -13.52 0.49
N MET A 82 -1.15 -12.38 1.12
CA MET A 82 0.22 -11.86 1.16
C MET A 82 1.17 -12.77 1.93
N LEU A 83 0.74 -13.31 3.08
CA LEU A 83 1.51 -14.29 3.85
C LEU A 83 1.90 -15.51 3.01
N ILE A 84 0.96 -16.05 2.23
CA ILE A 84 1.19 -17.20 1.36
C ILE A 84 2.14 -16.81 0.21
N LEU A 85 1.95 -15.64 -0.40
CA LEU A 85 2.83 -15.18 -1.48
C LEU A 85 4.28 -15.03 -1.01
N GLU A 86 4.49 -14.47 0.20
CA GLU A 86 5.82 -14.38 0.79
C GLU A 86 6.38 -15.75 1.18
N GLY A 87 5.59 -16.55 1.90
CA GLY A 87 6.00 -17.87 2.41
C GLY A 87 6.25 -18.92 1.34
N THR A 88 5.66 -18.80 0.14
CA THR A 88 5.93 -19.69 -1.00
C THR A 88 7.22 -19.35 -1.75
N GLY A 89 7.89 -18.27 -1.38
CA GLY A 89 9.19 -17.93 -1.91
C GLY A 89 9.17 -17.47 -3.38
N ILE A 90 8.03 -17.01 -3.90
CA ILE A 90 7.97 -16.35 -5.21
C ILE A 90 8.94 -15.15 -5.29
N GLY A 91 9.28 -14.55 -4.14
CA GLY A 91 10.32 -13.53 -4.01
C GLY A 91 11.79 -14.03 -4.06
N HIS A 92 12.04 -15.33 -3.95
CA HIS A 92 13.39 -15.93 -3.96
C HIS A 92 13.88 -16.32 -5.36
N ALA A 93 12.97 -16.62 -6.30
CA ALA A 93 13.31 -17.07 -7.65
C ALA A 93 13.95 -15.98 -8.56
N VAL A 94 14.19 -14.78 -8.03
CA VAL A 94 14.76 -13.62 -8.77
C VAL A 94 16.17 -13.24 -8.28
N HIS A 95 16.66 -13.85 -7.20
CA HIS A 95 18.04 -13.66 -6.71
C HIS A 95 18.75 -15.00 -6.47
N GLU A 96 19.06 -15.70 -7.55
CA GLU A 96 20.22 -16.60 -7.61
C GLU A 96 21.21 -16.04 -8.63
N GLU A 97 22.04 -15.08 -8.23
CA GLU A 97 23.36 -14.91 -8.85
C GLU A 97 24.25 -14.00 -7.98
N HIS A 98 25.35 -14.60 -7.48
CA HIS A 98 26.57 -13.98 -6.93
C HIS A 98 26.60 -13.53 -5.47
N HIS A 99 26.87 -14.46 -4.55
CA HIS A 99 27.87 -14.22 -3.50
C HIS A 99 28.74 -15.47 -3.29
N ASP A 100 29.85 -15.51 -4.03
CA ASP A 100 30.98 -16.38 -3.78
C ASP A 100 31.80 -15.75 -2.64
N HIS A 101 31.58 -16.18 -1.41
CA HIS A 101 32.48 -15.86 -0.29
C HIS A 101 32.78 -17.09 0.55
N THR A 102 34.06 -17.40 0.53
CA THR A 102 34.74 -18.41 1.31
C THR A 102 34.85 -17.98 2.79
N HIS A 103 34.81 -18.99 3.66
CA HIS A 103 35.27 -19.03 5.06
C HIS A 103 34.38 -18.47 6.19
N SER A 104 34.00 -19.40 7.07
CA SER A 104 34.19 -19.37 8.52
C SER A 104 33.41 -18.32 9.34
N HIS A 105 32.28 -18.72 9.94
CA HIS A 105 32.14 -19.03 11.38
C HIS A 105 30.71 -19.49 11.68
N GLY A 106 30.56 -20.49 12.57
CA GLY A 106 29.30 -21.16 12.90
C GLY A 106 28.38 -20.36 13.82
N HIS A 107 27.69 -19.38 13.25
CA HIS A 107 26.44 -18.88 13.80
C HIS A 107 25.33 -19.14 12.78
N GLU A 108 24.35 -19.94 13.18
CA GLU A 108 23.08 -20.12 12.48
C GLU A 108 22.32 -18.80 12.55
N HIS A 109 22.72 -17.85 11.72
CA HIS A 109 21.87 -16.72 11.40
C HIS A 109 20.74 -17.29 10.57
N VAL A 110 19.55 -17.38 11.18
CA VAL A 110 18.30 -17.38 10.42
C VAL A 110 18.30 -16.04 9.69
N HIS A 111 18.89 -16.01 8.50
CA HIS A 111 18.72 -14.91 7.57
C HIS A 111 17.24 -14.91 7.24
N HIS A 112 16.47 -14.05 7.90
CA HIS A 112 15.15 -13.66 7.41
C HIS A 112 15.40 -12.97 6.07
N PRO A 113 15.11 -13.62 4.94
CA PRO A 113 15.29 -13.02 3.64
C PRO A 113 14.06 -12.16 3.45
N GLU A 114 14.11 -10.93 3.97
CA GLU A 114 13.18 -9.90 3.52
C GLU A 114 13.36 -9.84 2.00
N SER A 115 12.29 -10.10 1.25
CA SER A 115 12.31 -9.95 -0.20
C SER A 115 11.69 -8.60 -0.51
N PRO A 116 12.50 -7.56 -0.82
CA PRO A 116 12.01 -6.24 -1.22
C PRO A 116 10.96 -6.27 -2.32
N ILE A 117 11.05 -7.31 -3.16
CA ILE A 117 10.15 -7.54 -4.28
C ILE A 117 8.74 -7.84 -3.78
N MET A 118 8.60 -8.53 -2.65
CA MET A 118 7.30 -8.94 -2.11
C MET A 118 6.49 -7.75 -1.59
N ALA A 119 7.15 -6.80 -0.91
CA ALA A 119 6.53 -5.54 -0.49
C ALA A 119 6.00 -4.75 -1.71
N ILE A 120 6.82 -4.63 -2.77
CA ILE A 120 6.43 -3.93 -4.00
C ILE A 120 5.29 -4.65 -4.74
N ILE A 121 5.29 -5.99 -4.79
CA ILE A 121 4.19 -6.77 -5.35
C ILE A 121 2.91 -6.51 -4.54
N GLY A 122 2.96 -6.61 -3.22
CA GLY A 122 1.81 -6.38 -2.34
C GLY A 122 1.20 -4.99 -2.50
N LEU A 123 2.05 -3.95 -2.51
CA LEU A 123 1.62 -2.57 -2.74
C LEU A 123 1.07 -2.36 -4.15
N THR A 124 1.61 -3.04 -5.16
CA THR A 124 1.08 -2.99 -6.53
C THR A 124 -0.29 -3.66 -6.64
N ILE A 125 -0.49 -4.80 -5.96
CA ILE A 125 -1.79 -5.47 -5.90
C ILE A 125 -2.81 -4.57 -5.18
N HIS A 126 -2.44 -3.95 -4.07
CA HIS A 126 -3.26 -2.97 -3.37
C HIS A 126 -3.66 -1.80 -4.30
N ALA A 127 -2.70 -1.21 -5.00
CA ALA A 127 -2.95 -0.13 -5.98
C ALA A 127 -3.83 -0.58 -7.17
N ALA A 128 -3.71 -1.84 -7.58
CA ALA A 128 -4.60 -2.43 -8.58
C ALA A 128 -6.03 -2.56 -8.04
N THR A 129 -6.20 -2.97 -6.78
CA THR A 129 -7.51 -3.03 -6.13
C THR A 129 -8.14 -1.65 -5.96
N ASP A 130 -7.37 -0.60 -5.62
CA ASP A 130 -7.87 0.79 -5.65
C ASP A 130 -8.52 1.12 -7.00
N GLY A 131 -7.82 0.78 -8.08
CA GLY A 131 -8.26 1.07 -9.43
C GLY A 131 -9.51 0.28 -9.82
N LEU A 132 -9.57 -1.00 -9.43
CA LEU A 132 -10.74 -1.84 -9.61
C LEU A 132 -11.97 -1.24 -8.93
N VAL A 133 -11.85 -0.86 -7.65
CA VAL A 133 -12.97 -0.33 -6.86
C VAL A 133 -13.42 1.02 -7.41
N ILE A 134 -12.48 1.93 -7.75
CA ILE A 134 -12.82 3.22 -8.36
C ILE A 134 -13.52 3.02 -9.71
N GLY A 135 -12.96 2.17 -10.59
CA GLY A 135 -13.50 1.95 -11.93
C GLY A 135 -14.88 1.30 -11.91
N ALA A 136 -15.08 0.30 -11.05
CA ALA A 136 -16.37 -0.36 -10.88
C ALA A 136 -17.40 0.55 -10.18
N ALA A 137 -17.01 1.37 -9.22
CA ALA A 137 -17.91 2.38 -8.66
C ALA A 137 -18.36 3.39 -9.73
N ALA A 138 -17.41 3.86 -10.56
CA ALA A 138 -17.67 4.80 -11.64
C ALA A 138 -18.56 4.22 -12.76
N SER A 139 -18.53 2.90 -13.00
CA SER A 139 -19.43 2.25 -13.95
C SER A 139 -20.86 2.09 -13.41
N SER A 140 -21.04 2.08 -12.09
CA SER A 140 -22.29 1.73 -11.41
C SER A 140 -23.36 2.85 -11.34
N ALA A 141 -23.24 3.91 -12.16
CA ALA A 141 -24.12 5.10 -12.23
C ALA A 141 -24.39 5.85 -10.89
N SER A 142 -23.79 5.41 -9.78
CA SER A 142 -23.88 6.02 -8.45
C SER A 142 -22.72 6.98 -8.22
N ASN A 143 -22.95 8.26 -8.53
CA ASN A 143 -21.95 9.31 -8.34
C ASN A 143 -21.52 9.43 -6.86
N GLY A 144 -22.43 9.15 -5.92
CA GLY A 144 -22.14 9.20 -4.49
C GLY A 144 -21.09 8.17 -4.08
N VAL A 145 -21.30 6.90 -4.45
CA VAL A 145 -20.35 5.80 -4.14
C VAL A 145 -19.01 6.05 -4.82
N THR A 146 -19.02 6.52 -6.08
CA THR A 146 -17.78 6.84 -6.81
C THR A 146 -16.96 7.91 -6.09
N MET A 147 -17.60 9.00 -5.66
CA MET A 147 -16.91 10.09 -4.96
C MET A 147 -16.40 9.65 -3.59
N LEU A 148 -17.19 8.86 -2.85
CA LEU A 148 -16.81 8.35 -1.54
C LEU A 148 -15.55 7.46 -1.64
N VAL A 149 -15.57 6.47 -2.54
CA VAL A 149 -14.40 5.62 -2.83
C VAL A 149 -13.20 6.46 -3.28
N LEU A 150 -13.41 7.40 -4.19
CA LEU A 150 -12.33 8.24 -4.72
C LEU A 150 -11.66 9.05 -3.60
N ILE A 151 -12.44 9.68 -2.73
CA ILE A 151 -11.94 10.46 -1.60
C ILE A 151 -11.16 9.56 -0.65
N ALA A 152 -11.70 8.39 -0.30
CA ALA A 152 -11.02 7.42 0.56
C ALA A 152 -9.67 6.99 -0.03
N VAL A 153 -9.63 6.64 -1.33
CA VAL A 153 -8.38 6.27 -2.02
C VAL A 153 -7.40 7.44 -2.07
N LEU A 154 -7.84 8.63 -2.50
CA LEU A 154 -6.97 9.80 -2.62
C LEU A 154 -6.39 10.23 -1.26
N SER A 155 -7.12 10.04 -0.16
CA SER A 155 -6.65 10.37 1.20
C SER A 155 -5.39 9.61 1.59
N HIS A 156 -5.19 8.38 1.07
CA HIS A 156 -3.99 7.60 1.31
C HIS A 156 -3.11 7.39 0.07
N LYS A 157 -3.52 7.85 -1.12
CA LYS A 157 -2.73 7.66 -2.35
C LYS A 157 -1.38 8.36 -2.29
N PHE A 158 -1.38 9.65 -1.98
CA PHE A 158 -0.15 10.44 -1.89
C PHE A 158 0.80 9.89 -0.81
N PRO A 159 0.35 9.65 0.45
CA PRO A 159 1.22 9.08 1.47
C PRO A 159 1.76 7.68 1.13
N THR A 160 0.94 6.82 0.51
CA THR A 160 1.35 5.47 0.11
C THR A 160 2.38 5.49 -1.01
N SER A 161 2.20 6.33 -2.03
CA SER A 161 3.17 6.44 -3.12
C SER A 161 4.51 6.98 -2.64
N LEU A 162 4.51 7.95 -1.71
CA LEU A 162 5.73 8.41 -1.04
C LEU A 162 6.42 7.26 -0.31
N SER A 163 5.64 6.42 0.38
CA SER A 163 6.14 5.24 1.08
C SER A 163 6.82 4.25 0.12
N VAL A 164 6.18 3.92 -1.00
CA VAL A 164 6.76 3.05 -2.06
C VAL A 164 8.11 3.57 -2.55
N GLY A 165 8.21 4.88 -2.80
CA GLY A 165 9.47 5.50 -3.26
C GLY A 165 10.58 5.41 -2.21
N ALA A 166 10.25 5.57 -0.93
CA ALA A 166 11.20 5.46 0.17
C ALA A 166 11.67 4.02 0.37
N PHE A 167 10.75 3.06 0.44
CA PHE A 167 11.07 1.63 0.57
C PHE A 167 11.90 1.14 -0.60
N SER A 168 11.45 1.37 -1.84
CA SER A 168 12.15 0.85 -3.01
C SER A 168 13.57 1.41 -3.13
N LEU A 169 13.79 2.67 -2.74
CA LEU A 169 15.13 3.25 -2.71
C LEU A 169 16.01 2.68 -1.58
N HIS A 170 15.43 2.46 -0.40
CA HIS A 170 16.14 1.87 0.73
C HIS A 170 16.59 0.44 0.41
N GLU A 171 15.67 -0.37 -0.10
CA GLU A 171 15.91 -1.78 -0.36
C GLU A 171 16.83 -2.03 -1.56
N ARG A 172 16.65 -1.28 -2.65
CA ARG A 172 17.42 -1.53 -3.88
C ARG A 172 18.76 -0.85 -3.92
N GLY A 173 18.93 0.28 -3.22
CA GLY A 173 20.08 1.16 -3.35
C GLY A 173 20.26 1.82 -4.74
N ASP A 174 19.42 1.47 -5.73
CA ASP A 174 19.48 1.95 -7.11
C ASP A 174 18.25 2.81 -7.44
N ARG A 175 18.48 4.08 -7.76
CA ARG A 175 17.41 5.04 -8.10
C ARG A 175 16.61 4.66 -9.35
N LYS A 176 17.23 4.02 -10.35
CA LYS A 176 16.53 3.61 -11.57
C LYS A 176 15.60 2.44 -11.29
N LEU A 177 16.04 1.48 -10.50
CA LEU A 177 15.18 0.37 -10.09
C LEU A 177 14.07 0.86 -9.15
N ALA A 178 14.37 1.80 -8.25
CA ALA A 178 13.34 2.42 -7.40
C ALA A 178 12.30 3.20 -8.21
N PHE A 179 12.75 3.94 -9.23
CA PHE A 179 11.85 4.64 -10.13
C PHE A 179 10.96 3.66 -10.93
N ARG A 180 11.52 2.53 -11.36
CA ARG A 180 10.75 1.47 -12.04
C ARG A 180 9.63 0.94 -11.15
N ASP A 181 9.90 0.68 -9.88
CA ASP A 181 8.89 0.18 -8.95
C ASP A 181 7.80 1.22 -8.69
N VAL A 182 8.16 2.50 -8.50
CA VAL A 182 7.20 3.61 -8.41
C VAL A 182 6.35 3.71 -9.67
N LEU A 183 6.94 3.52 -10.86
CA LEU A 183 6.22 3.56 -12.12
C LEU A 183 5.22 2.40 -12.24
N ILE A 184 5.64 1.18 -11.91
CA ILE A 184 4.77 -0.01 -11.93
C ILE A 184 3.59 0.18 -10.96
N PHE A 185 3.87 0.57 -9.73
CA PHE A 185 2.85 0.87 -8.72
C PHE A 185 1.88 1.96 -9.20
N SER A 186 2.41 3.06 -9.75
CA SER A 186 1.60 4.21 -10.16
C SER A 186 0.72 3.92 -11.38
N LEU A 187 1.14 2.99 -12.26
CA LEU A 187 0.37 2.57 -13.43
C LEU A 187 -0.72 1.54 -13.09
N ALA A 188 -0.60 0.80 -11.98
CA ALA A 188 -1.57 -0.23 -11.60
C ALA A 188 -2.98 0.34 -11.44
N THR A 189 -3.13 1.43 -10.68
CA THR A 189 -4.43 2.08 -10.44
C THR A 189 -5.12 2.57 -11.71
N PRO A 190 -4.52 3.46 -12.55
CA PRO A 190 -5.18 3.95 -13.75
C PRO A 190 -5.51 2.83 -14.74
N LEU A 191 -4.64 1.82 -14.87
CA LEU A 191 -4.92 0.66 -15.71
C LEU A 191 -6.17 -0.08 -15.23
N MET A 192 -6.25 -0.38 -13.93
CA MET A 192 -7.39 -1.09 -13.37
C MET A 192 -8.67 -0.25 -13.32
N ILE A 193 -8.61 1.08 -13.23
CA ILE A 193 -9.78 1.97 -13.40
C ILE A 193 -10.41 1.74 -14.78
N ILE A 194 -9.61 1.78 -15.84
CA ILE A 194 -10.12 1.62 -17.21
C ILE A 194 -10.68 0.22 -17.45
N ILE A 195 -9.98 -0.81 -16.94
CA ILE A 195 -10.44 -2.20 -17.06
C ILE A 195 -11.76 -2.40 -16.29
N ALA A 196 -11.85 -1.97 -15.02
CA ALA A 196 -13.07 -2.15 -14.24
C ALA A 196 -14.24 -1.33 -14.79
N PHE A 197 -14.01 -0.09 -15.21
CA PHE A 197 -15.07 0.73 -15.79
C PHE A 197 -15.73 0.08 -17.01
N THR A 198 -14.95 -0.66 -17.81
CA THR A 198 -15.43 -1.32 -19.04
C THR A 198 -15.95 -2.73 -18.81
N MET A 199 -15.36 -3.49 -17.89
CA MET A 199 -15.65 -4.93 -17.71
C MET A 199 -16.48 -5.26 -16.47
N MET A 200 -16.55 -4.36 -15.48
CA MET A 200 -17.23 -4.57 -14.20
C MET A 200 -18.42 -3.62 -14.08
N GLN A 201 -19.38 -3.76 -14.99
CA GLN A 201 -20.66 -3.04 -14.91
C GLN A 201 -21.60 -3.77 -13.94
N ASP A 202 -22.43 -3.00 -13.23
CA ASP A 202 -23.45 -3.52 -12.30
C ASP A 202 -22.92 -4.42 -11.17
N ILE A 203 -21.68 -4.18 -10.71
CA ILE A 203 -21.15 -4.85 -9.52
C ILE A 203 -21.89 -4.36 -8.28
N GLU A 204 -22.29 -5.30 -7.42
CA GLU A 204 -22.91 -4.98 -6.15
C GLU A 204 -21.95 -4.19 -5.24
N VAL A 205 -22.47 -3.14 -4.60
CA VAL A 205 -21.71 -2.30 -3.65
C VAL A 205 -21.08 -3.14 -2.54
N PHE A 206 -21.75 -4.22 -2.11
CA PHE A 206 -21.21 -5.19 -1.16
C PHE A 206 -19.87 -5.78 -1.61
N ILE A 207 -19.76 -6.18 -2.88
CA ILE A 207 -18.53 -6.75 -3.45
C ILE A 207 -17.42 -5.70 -3.51
N LEU A 208 -17.73 -4.44 -3.81
CA LEU A 208 -16.76 -3.35 -3.75
C LEU A 208 -16.16 -3.19 -2.35
N GLY A 209 -17.01 -3.27 -1.32
CA GLY A 209 -16.58 -3.26 0.08
C GLY A 209 -15.68 -4.46 0.42
N LEU A 210 -16.02 -5.67 -0.03
CA LEU A 210 -15.17 -6.85 0.15
C LEU A 210 -13.81 -6.72 -0.55
N MET A 211 -13.77 -6.15 -1.76
CA MET A 211 -12.52 -5.89 -2.49
C MET A 211 -11.64 -4.89 -1.72
N MET A 212 -12.24 -3.82 -1.18
CA MET A 212 -11.52 -2.88 -0.31
C MET A 212 -10.99 -3.52 0.97
N LEU A 213 -11.81 -4.36 1.63
CA LEU A 213 -11.39 -5.05 2.85
C LEU A 213 -10.25 -6.03 2.59
N PHE A 214 -10.31 -6.79 1.49
CA PHE A 214 -9.20 -7.60 1.01
C PHE A 214 -7.94 -6.75 0.79
N SER A 215 -8.07 -5.61 0.12
CA SER A 215 -6.96 -4.66 -0.08
C SER A 215 -6.41 -4.11 1.24
N GLY A 216 -7.27 -3.85 2.24
CA GLY A 216 -6.85 -3.43 3.57
C GLY A 216 -6.04 -4.50 4.29
N GLY A 217 -6.39 -5.78 4.10
CA GLY A 217 -5.65 -6.92 4.62
C GLY A 217 -4.26 -7.08 4.01
N THR A 218 -4.14 -6.95 2.67
CA THR A 218 -2.82 -7.00 1.99
C THR A 218 -1.91 -5.88 2.47
N PHE A 219 -2.47 -4.68 2.63
CA PHE A 219 -1.74 -3.49 3.04
C PHE A 219 -1.26 -3.57 4.49
N LEU A 220 -2.12 -4.08 5.38
CA LEU A 220 -1.77 -4.32 6.78
C LEU A 220 -0.63 -5.34 6.90
N TYR A 221 -0.65 -6.42 6.10
CA TYR A 221 0.42 -7.41 6.08
C TYR A 221 1.78 -6.77 5.73
N VAL A 222 1.86 -6.11 4.56
CA VAL A 222 3.11 -5.48 4.09
C VAL A 222 3.66 -4.53 5.14
N ALA A 223 2.80 -3.67 5.70
CA ALA A 223 3.22 -2.70 6.69
C ALA A 223 3.71 -3.34 8.00
N THR A 224 3.16 -4.49 8.40
CA THR A 224 3.61 -5.20 9.61
C THR A 224 4.92 -5.93 9.41
N VAL A 225 5.08 -6.64 8.28
CA VAL A 225 6.30 -7.43 8.01
C VAL A 225 7.51 -6.53 7.82
N ASP A 226 7.35 -5.38 7.16
CA ASP A 226 8.46 -4.45 6.93
C ASP A 226 8.93 -3.73 8.23
N VAL A 227 8.05 -3.57 9.24
CA VAL A 227 8.39 -2.84 10.49
C VAL A 227 9.00 -3.74 11.54
N LEU A 228 8.54 -4.98 11.60
CA LEU A 228 8.83 -5.87 12.72
C LEU A 228 10.34 -6.10 12.94
N PRO A 229 11.18 -6.30 11.89
CA PRO A 229 12.62 -6.49 12.02
C PRO A 229 13.31 -5.25 12.59
N ASP A 230 12.95 -4.08 12.06
CA ASP A 230 13.51 -2.79 12.45
C ASP A 230 13.22 -2.44 13.91
N VAL A 231 12.00 -2.69 14.39
CA VAL A 231 11.59 -2.40 15.77
C VAL A 231 12.20 -3.39 16.79
N HIS A 232 12.49 -4.62 16.37
CA HIS A 232 13.16 -5.62 17.20
C HIS A 232 14.69 -5.51 17.17
N ASN A 233 15.26 -4.59 16.38
CA ASN A 233 16.69 -4.32 16.39
C ASN A 233 17.14 -3.78 17.77
N PRO A 234 18.09 -4.44 18.46
CA PRO A 234 18.53 -4.02 19.80
C PRO A 234 19.14 -2.62 19.86
N GLU A 235 19.72 -2.14 18.76
CA GLU A 235 20.41 -0.86 18.68
C GLU A 235 19.50 0.26 18.17
N THR A 236 18.70 -0.01 17.14
CA THR A 236 17.89 1.01 16.44
C THR A 236 16.39 0.94 16.72
N GLY A 237 15.89 -0.10 17.40
CA GLY A 237 14.46 -0.39 17.52
C GLY A 237 13.62 0.73 18.15
N ARG A 238 14.16 1.46 19.13
CA ARG A 238 13.48 2.63 19.70
C ARG A 238 13.29 3.75 18.68
N SER A 239 14.31 4.00 17.85
CA SER A 239 14.22 5.02 16.80
C SER A 239 13.24 4.59 15.71
N ALA A 240 13.26 3.32 15.32
CA ALA A 240 12.31 2.77 14.36
C ALA A 240 10.86 2.91 14.86
N LEU A 241 10.59 2.55 16.12
CA LEU A 241 9.27 2.71 16.73
C LEU A 241 8.81 4.17 16.73
N VAL A 242 9.69 5.12 17.08
CA VAL A 242 9.35 6.55 17.05
C VAL A 242 9.01 7.01 15.64
N ASN A 243 9.73 6.53 14.61
CA ASN A 243 9.44 6.86 13.21
C ASN A 243 8.07 6.31 12.78
N VAL A 244 7.74 5.07 13.17
CA VAL A 244 6.42 4.45 12.90
C VAL A 244 5.30 5.25 13.57
N LEU A 245 5.45 5.60 14.85
CA LEU A 245 4.46 6.40 15.57
C LEU A 245 4.31 7.80 14.95
N LEU A 246 5.41 8.40 14.51
CA LEU A 246 5.39 9.67 13.79
C LEU A 246 4.63 9.55 12.47
N GLY A 247 4.89 8.51 11.67
CA GLY A 247 4.17 8.24 10.43
C GLY A 247 2.67 8.05 10.63
N ALA A 248 2.28 7.25 11.63
CA ALA A 248 0.88 7.05 11.98
C ALA A 248 0.20 8.35 12.43
N THR A 249 0.91 9.18 13.19
CA THR A 249 0.41 10.50 13.65
C THR A 249 0.26 11.47 12.48
N ILE A 250 1.22 11.50 11.54
CA ILE A 250 1.12 12.29 10.31
C ILE A 250 -0.12 11.88 9.52
N MET A 251 -0.31 10.56 9.32
CA MET A 251 -1.46 10.04 8.59
C MET A 251 -2.79 10.38 9.27
N TYR A 252 -2.86 10.25 10.59
CA TYR A 252 -4.02 10.68 11.37
C TYR A 252 -4.30 12.18 11.19
N GLY A 253 -3.27 13.03 11.22
CA GLY A 253 -3.41 14.46 10.95
C GLY A 253 -3.91 14.77 9.54
N ILE A 254 -3.46 14.01 8.52
CA ILE A 254 -3.95 14.12 7.14
C ILE A 254 -5.45 13.79 7.08
N ILE A 255 -5.88 12.73 7.78
CA ILE A 255 -7.30 12.33 7.85
C ILE A 255 -8.15 13.43 8.48
N LEU A 256 -7.72 14.01 9.60
CA LEU A 256 -8.44 15.10 10.25
C LEU A 256 -8.55 16.33 9.34
N ALA A 257 -7.44 16.72 8.69
CA ALA A 257 -7.44 17.83 7.75
C ALA A 257 -8.36 17.58 6.55
N ALA A 258 -8.43 16.35 6.04
CA ALA A 258 -9.36 15.98 4.99
C ALA A 258 -10.83 16.05 5.45
N GLY A 259 -11.10 15.66 6.70
CA GLY A 259 -12.43 15.74 7.31
C GLY A 259 -12.93 17.19 7.49
N ASP A 260 -12.06 18.09 7.96
CA ASP A 260 -12.40 19.51 8.16
C ASP A 260 -12.70 20.27 6.85
N ILE A 261 -12.25 19.74 5.71
CA ILE A 261 -12.50 20.31 4.37
C ILE A 261 -13.88 19.88 3.81
N GLY A 262 -14.64 19.03 4.53
CA GLY A 262 -16.03 18.70 4.19
C GLY A 262 -16.18 17.55 3.17
N LEU A 263 -15.31 16.55 3.23
CA LEU A 263 -15.33 15.37 2.34
C LEU A 263 -16.20 14.20 2.87
N HIS A 264 -17.34 14.51 3.51
CA HIS A 264 -18.36 13.53 3.91
C HIS A 264 -19.58 13.57 2.97
#